data_AF-A5GAB2-F1
#
_entry.id   AF-A5GAB2-F1
#
_cell.length_a   1.000
_cell.length_b   1.000
_cell.length_c   1.000
_cell.angle_alpha   90.00
_cell.angle_beta   90.00
_cell.angle_gamma   90.00
#
_symmetry.space_group_name_H-M   'P 1'
#
loop_
_entity.id
_entity.type
_entity.pdbx_description
1 polymer ?
#
loop_
_entity_poly.entity_id
_entity_poly.type
_entity_poly.pdbx_seq_one_letter_code
_entity_poly.pdbx_strand_id
1 'polypeptide(L)'
;MRATVEGRGIAHLIHFTRFENLNSILQHGIRPRQVLDAGGEEYIFNDELRLDGCLDAVSLSISFPNYKMFYPYRCQDYSINWAVLRLKSSILWDRIPGTDRIPEFRGHHT
;
A
#
# COMPACT_ATOMS: atom_id res chain seq x y z
N MET A 1 9.12 -9.33 -14.11
CA MET A 1 8.62 -9.21 -12.71
C MET A 1 8.63 -10.57 -12.01
N ARG A 2 7.76 -11.52 -12.39
CA ARG A 2 7.60 -12.83 -11.71
C ARG A 2 8.92 -13.59 -11.45
N ALA A 3 9.70 -13.88 -12.50
CA ALA A 3 10.96 -14.61 -12.35
C ALA A 3 11.97 -13.94 -11.41
N THR A 4 12.00 -12.60 -11.37
CA THR A 4 12.87 -11.84 -10.46
C THR A 4 12.41 -11.96 -9.00
N VAL A 5 11.11 -11.89 -8.76
CA VAL A 5 10.51 -12.02 -7.43
C VAL A 5 10.72 -13.45 -6.90
N GLU A 6 10.41 -14.45 -7.73
CA GLU A 6 10.59 -15.87 -7.40
C GLU A 6 12.07 -16.22 -7.19
N GLY A 7 12.96 -15.76 -8.08
CA GLY A 7 14.41 -15.99 -7.96
C GLY A 7 15.05 -15.34 -6.72
N ARG A 8 14.40 -14.32 -6.14
CA ARG A 8 14.79 -13.70 -4.87
C ARG A 8 14.08 -14.29 -3.65
N GLY A 9 13.23 -15.30 -3.82
CA GLY A 9 12.47 -15.92 -2.73
C GLY A 9 11.44 -14.99 -2.09
N ILE A 10 10.96 -13.97 -2.81
CA ILE A 10 10.00 -13.00 -2.29
C ILE A 10 8.59 -13.60 -2.36
N ALA A 11 8.17 -14.24 -1.27
CA ALA A 11 6.84 -14.86 -1.17
C ALA A 11 5.73 -13.85 -0.83
N HIS A 12 6.08 -12.78 -0.12
CA HIS A 12 5.09 -11.86 0.44
C HIS A 12 5.53 -10.40 0.38
N LEU A 13 4.53 -9.53 0.26
CA LEU A 13 4.64 -8.10 0.46
C LEU A 13 3.89 -7.72 1.74
N ILE A 14 4.34 -6.66 2.38
CA ILE A 14 3.83 -6.22 3.68
C ILE A 14 3.29 -4.80 3.58
N HIS A 15 2.08 -4.58 4.06
CA HIS A 15 1.49 -3.26 4.25
C HIS A 15 1.16 -3.10 5.73
N PHE A 16 1.71 -2.07 6.37
CA PHE A 16 1.29 -1.69 7.72
C PHE A 16 0.42 -0.45 7.64
N THR A 17 -0.66 -0.45 8.42
CA THR A 17 -1.67 0.58 8.38
C THR A 17 -2.35 0.70 9.74
N ARG A 18 -3.10 1.79 9.90
CA ARG A 18 -3.98 2.03 11.03
C ARG A 18 -5.07 0.97 11.08
N PHE A 19 -5.36 0.44 12.26
CA PHE A 19 -6.43 -0.55 12.42
C PHE A 19 -7.78 -0.01 11.95
N GLU A 20 -8.01 1.29 12.10
CA GLU A 20 -9.18 2.03 11.64
C GLU A 20 -9.39 1.91 10.12
N ASN A 21 -8.31 1.80 9.35
CA ASN A 21 -8.39 1.62 7.89
C ASN A 21 -8.73 0.18 7.48
N LEU A 22 -8.65 -0.79 8.40
CA LEU A 22 -8.76 -2.21 8.06
C LEU A 22 -10.10 -2.54 7.40
N ASN A 23 -11.20 -1.97 7.90
CA ASN A 23 -12.53 -2.22 7.33
C ASN A 23 -12.63 -1.73 5.87
N SER A 24 -12.21 -0.49 5.60
CA SER A 24 -12.21 0.05 4.24
C SER A 24 -11.28 -0.75 3.31
N ILE A 25 -10.11 -1.18 3.80
CA ILE A 25 -9.19 -2.02 3.03
C ILE A 25 -9.80 -3.38 2.68
N LEU A 26 -10.54 -4.01 3.61
CA LEU A 26 -11.21 -5.27 3.34
C LEU A 26 -12.36 -5.13 2.33
N GLN A 27 -13.02 -3.96 2.30
CA GLN A 27 -14.14 -3.68 1.39
C GLN A 27 -13.68 -3.25 -0.02
N HIS A 28 -12.65 -2.41 -0.09
CA HIS A 28 -12.26 -1.70 -1.31
C HIS A 28 -10.84 -2.01 -1.79
N GLY A 29 -10.10 -2.83 -1.04
CA GLY A 29 -8.67 -3.06 -1.27
C GLY A 29 -7.80 -1.91 -0.79
N ILE A 30 -6.49 -2.08 -0.91
CA ILE A 30 -5.51 -1.03 -0.62
C ILE A 30 -5.45 -0.10 -1.84
N ARG A 31 -5.76 1.17 -1.66
CA ARG A 31 -5.84 2.16 -2.74
C ARG A 31 -4.74 3.23 -2.63
N PRO A 32 -4.28 3.80 -3.75
CA PRO A 32 -3.37 4.93 -3.73
C PRO A 32 -3.94 6.15 -3.03
N ARG A 33 -3.04 6.99 -2.52
CA ARG A 33 -3.35 8.24 -1.82
C ARG A 33 -4.27 9.15 -2.66
N GLN A 34 -3.92 9.32 -3.93
CA GLN A 34 -4.69 10.14 -4.87
C GLN A 34 -6.14 9.65 -5.04
N VAL A 35 -6.38 8.35 -5.02
CA VAL A 35 -7.72 7.77 -5.16
C VAL A 35 -8.54 8.04 -3.90
N LEU A 36 -7.92 7.92 -2.73
CA LEU A 36 -8.59 8.19 -1.45
C LEU A 36 -8.93 9.68 -1.31
N ASP A 37 -8.00 10.57 -1.68
CA ASP A 37 -8.22 12.02 -1.68
C ASP A 37 -9.36 12.43 -2.63
N ALA A 38 -9.45 11.82 -3.80
CA ALA A 38 -10.52 12.10 -4.77
C ALA A 38 -11.88 11.49 -4.37
N GLY A 39 -11.88 10.40 -3.60
CA GLY A 39 -13.10 9.69 -3.19
C GLY A 39 -13.86 10.35 -2.04
N GLY A 40 -13.25 11.32 -1.34
CA GLY A 40 -13.84 11.98 -0.18
C GLY A 40 -14.04 11.06 1.03
N GLU A 41 -13.42 9.89 1.03
CA GLU A 41 -13.45 8.95 2.16
C GLU A 41 -12.50 9.43 3.25
N GLU A 42 -12.91 9.30 4.51
CA GLU A 42 -12.00 9.49 5.63
C GLU A 42 -11.05 8.30 5.74
N TYR A 43 -9.75 8.57 5.77
CA TYR A 43 -8.72 7.57 6.02
C TYR A 43 -7.56 8.21 6.79
N ILE A 44 -6.84 7.38 7.54
CA ILE A 44 -5.70 7.82 8.34
C ILE A 44 -4.41 7.39 7.65
N PHE A 45 -3.50 8.32 7.41
CA PHE A 45 -2.19 8.04 6.82
C PHE A 45 -1.08 8.24 7.85
N ASN A 46 -0.03 7.44 7.73
CA ASN A 46 1.10 7.51 8.66
C ASN A 46 2.12 8.56 8.24
N ASP A 47 2.38 8.67 6.94
CA ASP A 47 3.39 9.55 6.35
C ASP A 47 2.71 10.78 5.74
N GLU A 48 2.82 11.92 6.42
CA GLU A 48 2.27 13.20 5.94
C GLU A 48 3.10 13.83 4.83
N LEU A 49 4.39 13.54 4.77
CA LEU A 49 5.34 14.24 3.90
C LEU A 49 5.48 13.59 2.52
N ARG A 50 5.26 12.26 2.41
CA ARG A 50 5.32 11.48 1.14
C ARG A 50 6.38 12.02 0.17
N LEU A 51 7.63 12.04 0.63
CA LEU A 51 8.74 12.75 -0.03
C LEU A 51 9.07 12.23 -1.45
N ASP A 52 8.58 11.04 -1.82
CA ASP A 52 8.72 10.47 -3.15
C ASP A 52 7.76 11.06 -4.19
N GLY A 53 6.70 11.76 -3.75
CA GLY A 53 5.69 12.34 -4.63
C GLY A 53 4.78 11.31 -5.33
N CYS A 54 4.92 10.01 -5.05
CA CYS A 54 4.22 8.94 -5.76
C CYS A 54 2.80 8.69 -5.21
N LEU A 55 1.91 9.67 -5.34
CA LEU A 55 0.55 9.62 -4.76
C LEU A 55 -0.39 8.62 -5.47
N ASP A 56 -0.06 8.23 -6.70
CA ASP A 56 -0.77 7.26 -7.55
C ASP A 56 -0.32 5.81 -7.31
N ALA A 57 0.60 5.57 -6.36
CA ALA A 57 1.09 4.25 -5.99
C ALA A 57 0.77 3.85 -4.54
N VAL A 58 0.79 2.53 -4.29
CA VAL A 58 0.72 1.96 -2.94
C VAL A 58 2.12 1.56 -2.48
N SER A 59 2.48 1.97 -1.27
CA SER A 59 3.75 1.59 -0.64
C SER A 59 3.64 0.23 0.06
N LEU A 60 4.49 -0.71 -0.34
CA LEU A 60 4.58 -2.06 0.21
C LEU A 60 6.04 -2.39 0.56
N SER A 61 6.24 -3.01 1.71
CA SER A 61 7.56 -3.54 2.10
C SER A 61 7.74 -4.98 1.58
N ILE A 62 8.98 -5.40 1.34
CA ILE A 62 9.29 -6.76 0.85
C ILE A 62 9.61 -7.66 2.05
N SER A 63 8.90 -8.78 2.19
CA SER A 63 9.09 -9.82 3.21
C SER A 63 8.87 -9.42 4.68
N PHE A 64 9.26 -8.21 5.09
CA PHE A 64 9.13 -7.67 6.44
C PHE A 64 8.71 -6.20 6.36
N PRO A 65 7.97 -5.62 7.34
CA PRO A 65 7.68 -4.19 7.35
C PRO A 65 8.95 -3.36 7.23
N ASN A 66 8.87 -2.18 6.62
CA ASN A 66 9.89 -1.15 6.76
C ASN A 66 9.99 -0.71 8.23
N TYR A 67 10.72 -1.49 9.03
CA TYR A 67 10.75 -1.34 10.48
C TYR A 67 11.35 -0.01 10.92
N LYS A 68 12.25 0.57 10.11
CA LYS A 68 12.82 1.89 10.37
C LYS A 68 11.76 2.99 10.34
N MET A 69 10.72 2.81 9.53
CA MET A 69 9.56 3.70 9.49
C MET A 69 8.50 3.27 10.51
N PHE A 70 8.18 1.99 10.57
CA PHE A 70 7.06 1.49 11.39
C PHE A 70 7.33 1.57 12.90
N TYR A 71 8.56 1.32 13.35
CA TYR A 71 8.90 1.33 14.78
C TYR A 71 8.68 2.72 15.43
N PRO A 72 9.19 3.84 14.87
CA PRO A 72 8.88 5.17 15.38
C PRO A 72 7.37 5.44 15.52
N TYR A 73 6.56 5.15 14.50
CA TYR A 73 5.11 5.35 14.56
C TYR A 73 4.43 4.55 15.67
N ARG A 74 4.89 3.31 15.90
CA ARG A 74 4.39 2.48 17.00
C ARG A 74 4.78 2.99 18.39
N CYS A 75 5.93 3.64 18.51
CA CYS A 75 6.44 4.14 19.78
C CYS A 75 5.96 5.56 20.12
N GLN A 76 5.46 6.31 19.13
CA GLN A 76 4.92 7.66 19.34
C GLN A 76 3.63 7.65 20.16
N ASP A 77 2.76 6.66 19.95
CA ASP A 77 1.50 6.53 20.68
C ASP A 77 1.08 5.05 20.76
N TYR A 78 1.06 4.53 21.99
CA TYR A 78 0.73 3.14 22.28
C TYR A 78 -0.78 2.87 22.36
N SER A 79 -1.63 3.91 22.35
CA SER A 79 -3.09 3.75 22.28
C SER A 79 -3.55 3.32 20.88
N ILE A 80 -2.67 3.49 19.89
CA ILE A 80 -2.94 3.24 18.49
C ILE A 80 -2.78 1.75 18.18
N ASN A 81 -3.85 1.17 17.61
CA ASN A 81 -3.82 -0.18 17.08
C ASN A 81 -3.35 -0.19 15.62
N TRP A 82 -2.52 -1.16 15.28
CA TRP A 82 -1.92 -1.32 13.96
C TRP A 82 -2.31 -2.65 13.34
N ALA A 83 -2.60 -2.63 12.04
CA ALA A 83 -2.75 -3.83 11.23
C ALA A 83 -1.49 -4.03 10.36
N VAL A 84 -0.96 -5.25 10.33
CA VAL A 84 0.15 -5.65 9.44
C VAL A 84 -0.37 -6.72 8.49
N LEU A 85 -0.60 -6.32 7.24
CA LEU A 85 -1.19 -7.15 6.21
C LEU A 85 -0.08 -7.85 5.41
N ARG A 86 -0.23 -9.16 5.24
CA ARG A 86 0.65 -9.97 4.40
C ARG A 86 -0.05 -10.30 3.09
N LEU A 87 0.47 -9.75 2.01
CA LEU A 87 -0.04 -9.95 0.65
C LEU A 87 0.82 -11.01 -0.05
N LYS A 88 0.20 -11.88 -0.85
CA LYS A 88 0.95 -12.79 -1.73
C LYS A 88 1.67 -11.96 -2.78
N SER A 89 2.93 -12.27 -3.08
CA SER A 89 3.70 -11.51 -4.08
C SER A 89 3.12 -11.61 -5.50
N SER A 90 2.22 -12.57 -5.74
CA SER A 90 1.53 -12.75 -7.02
C SER A 90 0.68 -11.56 -7.43
N ILE A 91 0.28 -10.68 -6.50
CA ILE A 91 -0.39 -9.42 -6.82
C ILE A 91 0.42 -8.50 -7.75
N LEU A 92 1.74 -8.71 -7.88
CA LEU A 92 2.61 -7.94 -8.76
C LEU A 92 2.47 -8.33 -10.24
N TRP A 93 1.81 -9.43 -10.57
CA TRP A 93 1.66 -9.90 -11.96
C TRP A 93 0.32 -10.56 -12.27
N ASP A 94 -0.42 -11.01 -11.26
CA ASP A 94 -1.74 -11.59 -11.46
C ASP A 94 -2.66 -10.52 -12.07
N ARG A 95 -3.36 -10.90 -13.14
CA ARG A 95 -4.47 -10.10 -13.66
C ARG A 95 -5.73 -10.52 -12.94
N ILE A 96 -6.49 -9.56 -12.45
CA ILE A 96 -7.85 -9.81 -12.01
C ILE A 96 -8.70 -10.00 -13.28
N PRO A 97 -9.37 -11.15 -13.46
CA PRO A 97 -10.26 -11.34 -14.60
C PRO A 97 -11.38 -10.29 -14.58
N GLY A 98 -11.62 -9.63 -15.71
CA GLY A 98 -12.68 -8.61 -15.84
C GLY A 98 -12.26 -7.16 -15.53
N THR A 99 -11.00 -6.90 -15.17
CA THR A 99 -10.44 -5.53 -15.13
C THR A 99 -9.61 -5.27 -16.39
N ASP A 100 -10.27 -4.91 -17.49
CA ASP A 100 -9.59 -4.39 -18.67
C ASP A 100 -9.08 -2.97 -18.37
N ARG A 101 -7.75 -2.84 -18.30
CA ARG A 101 -6.93 -1.61 -18.27
C ARG A 101 -7.56 -0.42 -17.53
N ILE A 102 -7.08 -0.16 -16.30
CA ILE A 102 -6.95 1.24 -15.87
C ILE A 102 -6.10 1.92 -16.96
N PRO A 103 -6.59 2.97 -17.65
CA PRO A 103 -5.85 3.62 -18.72
C PRO A 103 -4.46 4.00 -18.21
N GLU A 104 -3.43 3.79 -19.04
CA GLU A 104 -2.09 4.28 -18.76
C GLU A 104 -2.19 5.76 -18.38
N PHE A 105 -1.75 6.09 -17.17
CA PHE A 105 -1.79 7.44 -16.65
C PHE A 105 -0.86 8.30 -17.52
N ARG A 106 -1.43 9.06 -18.46
CA ARG A 106 -0.70 10.11 -19.17
C ARG A 106 -0.50 11.23 -18.16
N GLY A 107 0.67 11.26 -17.52
CA GLY A 107 1.09 12.40 -16.72
C GLY A 107 1.00 13.67 -17.56
N HIS A 108 0.09 14.57 -17.20
CA HIS A 108 0.13 15.94 -17.69
C HIS A 108 1.26 16.64 -16.94
N HIS A 109 2.41 16.77 -17.61
CA HIS A 109 3.40 17.75 -17.24
C HIS A 109 2.79 19.16 -17.42
N THR A 110 2.68 19.89 -16.31
CA THR A 110 2.63 21.36 -16.29
C THR A 110 3.86 21.85 -15.57
#